data_AF-A0A371IIK1-F1
#
_entry.id   AF-A0A371IIK1-F1
#
_cell.length_a   1.000
_cell.length_b   1.000
_cell.length_c   1.000
_cell.angle_alpha   90.00
_cell.angle_beta   90.00
_cell.angle_gamma   90.00
#
_symmetry.space_group_name_H-M   'P 1'
#
loop_
_entity.id
_entity.type
_entity.pdbx_description
1 polymer ?
#
loop_
_entity_poly.entity_id
_entity_poly.type
_entity_poly.pdbx_seq_one_letter_code
_entity_poly.pdbx_strand_id
1 'polypeptide(L)'
;MKKRKLLSLFLMSAMLLSACGQKPAEAPNKPESSGGDAAAKDDYKIVLKLSHVFAPEEQLTKSIDKAAKAIYDRTNGAVEIQTYPQAQLPTYKDGLEQVYNKANFISVEDPSYLGDYVPDFKALVGPFLYSDIDQYSKVIQSDLV
;
A
#
# COMPACT_ATOMS: atom_id res chain seq x y z
N MET A 1 -46.73 -35.44 2.59
CA MET A 1 -45.30 -35.09 2.50
C MET A 1 -45.07 -34.43 1.13
N LYS A 2 -45.45 -33.19 0.78
CA LYS A 2 -45.34 -31.84 1.37
C LYS A 2 -43.88 -31.38 1.59
N LYS A 3 -43.47 -30.37 0.80
CA LYS A 3 -42.37 -29.38 0.96
C LYS A 3 -41.02 -29.61 0.25
N ARG A 4 -40.96 -29.62 -1.10
CA ARG A 4 -39.69 -29.36 -1.83
C ARG A 4 -39.77 -28.52 -3.12
N LYS A 5 -40.90 -27.89 -3.43
CA LYS A 5 -41.04 -27.03 -4.63
C LYS A 5 -41.45 -25.60 -4.26
N LEU A 6 -40.64 -24.94 -3.44
CA LEU A 6 -40.92 -23.58 -2.97
C LEU A 6 -39.64 -22.73 -2.90
N LEU A 7 -38.92 -22.62 -4.01
CA LEU A 7 -37.73 -21.77 -4.09
C LEU A 7 -37.52 -21.20 -5.50
N SER A 8 -38.58 -20.69 -6.13
CA SER A 8 -38.49 -20.15 -7.49
C SER A 8 -39.57 -19.11 -7.86
N LEU A 9 -40.10 -18.32 -6.90
CA LEU A 9 -41.13 -17.32 -7.20
C LEU A 9 -41.04 -16.03 -6.37
N PHE A 10 -39.84 -15.47 -6.19
CA PHE A 10 -39.72 -14.12 -5.63
C PHE A 10 -38.80 -13.26 -6.50
N LEU A 11 -39.18 -13.17 -7.77
CA LEU A 11 -38.83 -12.05 -8.64
C LEU A 11 -40.13 -11.27 -8.83
N MET A 12 -40.07 -9.94 -8.72
CA MET A 12 -41.13 -8.99 -9.06
C MET A 12 -42.12 -8.61 -7.94
N SER A 13 -41.66 -7.80 -6.99
CA SER A 13 -42.50 -6.77 -6.38
C SER A 13 -41.67 -5.51 -6.19
N ALA A 14 -41.66 -4.72 -7.26
CA ALA A 14 -41.21 -3.35 -7.25
C ALA A 14 -42.28 -2.48 -6.57
N MET A 15 -41.79 -1.49 -5.82
CA MET A 15 -42.40 -0.19 -5.57
C MET A 15 -43.74 -0.18 -4.83
N LEU A 16 -43.75 0.46 -3.65
CA LEU A 16 -44.62 1.57 -3.25
C LEU A 16 -44.35 1.90 -1.77
N LEU A 17 -44.56 3.17 -1.39
CA LEU A 17 -44.32 3.84 -0.10
C LEU A 17 -42.93 4.48 0.03
N SER A 18 -42.73 5.79 0.16
CA SER A 18 -43.59 6.98 0.28
C SER A 18 -42.67 8.17 -0.06
N ALA A 19 -42.97 9.11 -0.97
CA ALA A 19 -44.08 10.07 -0.99
C ALA A 19 -44.07 11.05 0.20
N CYS A 20 -43.29 12.13 0.05
CA CYS A 20 -43.47 13.50 0.59
C CYS A 20 -42.47 14.35 -0.21
N GLY A 21 -42.77 15.43 -0.92
CA GLY A 21 -43.95 16.25 -1.17
C GLY A 21 -43.40 17.51 -1.85
N GLN A 22 -43.88 17.84 -3.06
CA GLN A 22 -43.34 18.89 -3.92
C GLN A 22 -44.27 20.12 -3.86
N LYS A 23 -43.71 21.32 -3.64
CA LYS A 23 -44.38 22.61 -3.88
C LYS A 23 -43.41 23.52 -4.66
N PRO A 24 -43.80 24.09 -5.83
CA PRO A 24 -42.89 24.86 -6.69
C PRO A 24 -42.99 26.40 -6.50
N ALA A 25 -41.96 27.08 -7.02
CA ALA A 25 -41.68 28.54 -7.08
C ALA A 25 -41.16 29.12 -5.73
N GLU A 26 -39.98 29.74 -5.63
CA GLU A 26 -39.41 30.84 -6.44
C GLU A 26 -37.87 30.90 -6.25
N ALA A 27 -37.12 31.34 -7.28
CA ALA A 27 -35.67 31.52 -7.22
C ALA A 27 -35.30 32.95 -6.80
N PRO A 28 -34.31 33.12 -5.89
CA PRO A 28 -33.50 34.33 -5.89
C PRO A 28 -32.00 34.03 -6.03
N ASN A 29 -31.41 34.68 -7.03
CA ASN A 29 -30.04 35.16 -7.16
C ASN A 29 -28.89 34.36 -6.52
N LYS A 30 -28.12 33.74 -7.42
CA LYS A 30 -26.72 33.35 -7.22
C LYS A 30 -25.85 34.63 -7.21
N PRO A 31 -25.11 34.96 -6.15
CA PRO A 31 -23.98 35.87 -6.28
C PRO A 31 -22.83 35.08 -6.92
N GLU A 32 -22.35 35.58 -8.05
CA GLU A 32 -21.04 35.24 -8.57
C GLU A 32 -19.98 35.60 -7.52
N SER A 33 -19.28 34.59 -7.00
CA SER A 33 -18.00 34.81 -6.33
C SER A 33 -16.90 34.59 -7.36
N SER A 34 -16.23 35.70 -7.64
CA SER A 34 -15.01 35.86 -8.40
C SER A 34 -13.94 34.82 -8.10
N GLY A 35 -13.18 34.51 -9.16
CA GLY A 35 -12.08 33.58 -9.16
C GLY A 35 -11.06 33.77 -8.03
N GLY A 36 -10.67 32.63 -7.50
CA GLY A 36 -9.41 32.40 -6.85
C GLY A 36 -9.07 30.95 -7.15
N ASP A 37 -8.21 30.70 -8.14
CA ASP A 37 -7.46 29.45 -8.23
C ASP A 37 -6.48 29.43 -7.05
N ALA A 38 -7.03 29.28 -5.85
CA ALA A 38 -6.31 28.62 -4.78
C ALA A 38 -6.27 27.16 -5.20
N ALA A 39 -5.16 26.75 -5.83
CA ALA A 39 -4.86 25.34 -6.04
C ALA A 39 -5.22 24.60 -4.75
N ALA A 40 -6.20 23.70 -4.83
CA ALA A 40 -6.53 22.84 -3.72
C ALA A 40 -5.22 22.19 -3.29
N LYS A 41 -4.81 22.43 -2.04
CA LYS A 41 -3.85 21.54 -1.40
C LYS A 41 -4.57 20.21 -1.34
N ASP A 42 -4.37 19.37 -2.33
CA ASP A 42 -4.75 17.97 -2.23
C ASP A 42 -4.01 17.45 -0.99
N ASP A 43 -4.79 17.10 0.04
CA ASP A 43 -4.28 16.45 1.24
C ASP A 43 -3.77 15.06 0.81
N TYR A 44 -2.52 15.03 0.33
CA TYR A 44 -1.88 13.84 -0.20
C TYR A 44 -1.93 12.73 0.84
N LYS A 45 -2.44 11.57 0.44
CA LYS A 45 -2.51 10.39 1.29
C LYS A 45 -2.20 9.12 0.51
N ILE A 46 -1.32 8.29 1.06
CA ILE A 46 -0.98 6.97 0.51
C ILE A 46 -0.84 5.94 1.62
N VAL A 47 -1.31 4.73 1.34
CA VAL A 47 -1.14 3.55 2.21
C VAL A 47 -0.36 2.52 1.41
N LEU A 48 0.79 2.09 1.95
CA LEU A 48 1.66 1.07 1.38
C LEU A 48 1.63 -0.18 2.25
N LYS A 49 1.59 -1.36 1.63
CA LYS A 49 1.74 -2.63 2.35
C LYS A 49 3.18 -3.09 2.26
N LEU A 50 3.81 -3.37 3.39
CA LEU A 50 5.20 -3.85 3.44
C LEU A 50 5.21 -5.31 3.88
N SER A 51 5.77 -6.20 3.06
CA SER A 51 5.93 -7.62 3.40
C SER A 51 7.39 -8.00 3.63
N HIS A 52 7.61 -8.85 4.62
CA HIS A 52 8.91 -9.46 4.90
C HIS A 52 8.76 -10.83 5.60
N VAL A 53 9.82 -11.63 5.59
CA VAL A 53 9.82 -13.01 6.12
C VAL A 53 10.17 -13.12 7.60
N PHE A 54 10.82 -12.09 8.15
CA PHE A 54 11.32 -12.09 9.54
C PHE A 54 10.21 -12.28 10.58
N ALA A 55 10.54 -12.94 11.69
CA ALA A 55 9.66 -13.11 12.83
C ALA A 55 9.49 -11.78 13.60
N PRO A 56 8.36 -11.57 14.32
CA PRO A 56 8.07 -10.32 15.01
C PRO A 56 9.14 -9.88 16.01
N GLU A 57 9.78 -10.85 16.67
CA GLU A 57 10.79 -10.57 17.70
C GLU A 57 12.19 -10.27 17.17
N GLU A 58 12.43 -10.47 15.87
CA GLU A 58 13.71 -10.17 15.25
C GLU A 58 13.97 -8.66 15.21
N GLN A 59 15.24 -8.29 15.36
CA GLN A 59 15.65 -6.90 15.39
C GLN A 59 15.29 -6.15 14.10
N LEU A 60 15.27 -6.85 12.96
CA LEU A 60 14.94 -6.27 11.68
C LEU A 60 13.45 -5.87 11.60
N THR A 61 12.54 -6.74 12.07
CA THR A 61 11.10 -6.41 12.17
C THR A 61 10.86 -5.18 13.03
N LYS A 62 11.49 -5.13 14.21
CA LYS A 62 11.42 -3.97 15.13
C LYS A 62 11.92 -2.68 14.47
N SER A 63 12.98 -2.78 13.66
CA SER A 63 13.55 -1.65 12.94
C SER A 63 12.64 -1.16 11.80
N ILE A 64 12.01 -2.09 11.08
CA ILE A 64 11.02 -1.81 10.03
C ILE A 64 9.80 -1.09 10.63
N ASP A 65 9.24 -1.60 11.72
CA ASP A 65 8.08 -0.98 12.38
C ASP A 65 8.41 0.43 12.90
N LYS A 66 9.61 0.61 13.44
CA LYS A 66 10.08 1.94 13.86
C LYS A 66 10.21 2.90 12.67
N ALA A 67 10.71 2.42 11.53
CA ALA A 67 10.82 3.22 10.32
C ALA A 67 9.44 3.61 9.78
N ALA A 68 8.50 2.65 9.71
CA ALA A 68 7.11 2.89 9.30
C ALA A 68 6.44 3.95 10.18
N LYS A 69 6.58 3.84 11.51
CA LYS A 69 6.08 4.86 12.44
C LYS A 69 6.74 6.22 12.24
N ALA A 70 8.06 6.28 12.09
CA ALA A 70 8.77 7.54 11.90
C ALA A 70 8.35 8.25 10.60
N ILE A 71 8.06 7.49 9.54
CA ILE A 71 7.55 8.03 8.27
C ILE A 71 6.14 8.59 8.47
N TYR A 72 5.25 7.85 9.14
CA TYR A 72 3.91 8.33 9.45
C TYR A 72 3.94 9.65 10.24
N ASP A 73 4.74 9.71 11.31
CA ASP A 73 4.85 10.89 12.18
C ASP A 73 5.44 12.10 11.42
N ARG A 74 6.53 11.91 10.64
CA ARG A 74 7.18 12.98 9.87
C ARG A 74 6.31 13.52 8.72
N THR A 75 5.38 12.71 8.24
CA THR A 75 4.46 13.08 7.16
C THR A 75 3.09 13.52 7.66
N ASN A 76 2.90 13.68 8.98
CA ASN A 76 1.61 14.00 9.61
C ASN A 76 0.48 13.07 9.15
N GLY A 77 0.79 11.77 8.97
CA GLY A 77 -0.16 10.76 8.53
C GLY A 77 -0.47 10.73 7.03
N ALA A 78 0.22 11.53 6.21
CA ALA A 78 0.09 11.48 4.76
C ALA A 78 0.62 10.16 4.16
N VAL A 79 1.61 9.53 4.80
CA VAL A 79 2.15 8.22 4.38
C VAL A 79 1.97 7.21 5.49
N GLU A 80 1.20 6.15 5.22
CA GLU A 80 1.02 5.01 6.13
C GLU A 80 1.67 3.76 5.53
N ILE A 81 2.55 3.10 6.30
CA ILE A 81 3.15 1.82 5.92
C ILE A 81 2.61 0.75 6.87
N GLN A 82 1.87 -0.20 6.33
CA GLN A 82 1.30 -1.34 7.06
C GLN A 82 2.26 -2.52 6.93
N THR A 83 2.84 -2.97 8.04
CA THR A 83 3.85 -4.04 8.06
C THR A 83 3.21 -5.42 8.24
N TYR A 84 3.67 -6.38 7.44
CA TYR A 84 3.17 -7.75 7.37
C TYR A 84 4.35 -8.73 7.50
N PRO A 85 4.72 -9.11 8.73
CA PRO A 85 5.84 -10.01 9.00
C PRO A 85 5.51 -11.47 8.63
N GLN A 86 6.47 -12.38 8.80
CA GLN A 86 6.28 -13.83 8.65
C GLN A 86 5.65 -14.25 7.31
N ALA A 87 5.96 -13.54 6.22
CA ALA A 87 5.41 -13.82 4.89
C ALA A 87 3.87 -13.93 4.85
N GLN A 88 3.18 -13.11 5.66
CA GLN A 88 1.70 -13.01 5.63
C GLN A 88 1.16 -12.53 4.28
N LEU A 89 1.99 -11.80 3.51
CA LEU A 89 1.74 -11.36 2.15
C LEU A 89 2.82 -11.94 1.21
N PRO A 90 2.68 -11.80 -0.12
CA PRO A 90 3.68 -12.26 -1.08
C PRO A 90 5.09 -11.75 -0.75
N THR A 91 6.08 -12.64 -0.87
CA THR A 91 7.51 -12.38 -0.62
C THR A 91 8.36 -12.97 -1.74
N TYR A 92 9.67 -12.73 -1.74
CA TYR A 92 10.61 -13.19 -2.75
C TYR A 92 10.19 -12.70 -4.15
N LYS A 93 10.16 -13.60 -5.14
CA LYS A 93 9.77 -13.28 -6.51
C LYS A 93 8.34 -12.74 -6.60
N ASP A 94 7.40 -13.32 -5.87
CA ASP A 94 5.99 -12.90 -5.92
C ASP A 94 5.81 -11.50 -5.33
N GLY A 95 6.58 -11.14 -4.31
CA GLY A 95 6.62 -9.80 -3.73
C GLY A 95 7.21 -8.77 -4.70
N LEU A 96 8.31 -9.12 -5.39
CA LEU A 96 8.88 -8.27 -6.44
C LEU A 96 7.91 -8.05 -7.61
N GLU A 97 7.14 -9.06 -8.00
CA GLU A 97 6.11 -8.91 -9.03
C GLU A 97 5.03 -7.89 -8.63
N GLN A 98 4.66 -7.78 -7.35
CA GLN A 98 3.73 -6.72 -6.89
C GLN A 98 4.34 -5.33 -7.14
N VAL A 99 5.62 -5.16 -6.81
CA VAL A 99 6.34 -3.90 -7.02
C VAL A 99 6.50 -3.58 -8.50
N TYR A 100 6.89 -4.57 -9.32
CA TYR A 100 7.03 -4.44 -10.77
C TYR A 100 5.72 -4.01 -11.45
N ASN A 101 4.60 -4.55 -10.97
CA ASN A 101 3.25 -4.19 -11.42
C ASN A 101 2.71 -2.89 -10.80
N LYS A 102 3.56 -2.10 -10.11
CA LYS A 102 3.25 -0.79 -9.53
C LYS A 102 2.15 -0.83 -8.47
N ALA A 103 2.04 -1.94 -7.75
CA ALA A 103 1.17 -1.99 -6.57
C ALA A 103 1.71 -1.03 -5.49
N ASN A 104 0.83 -0.57 -4.61
CA ASN A 104 1.19 0.15 -3.38
C ASN A 104 1.81 -0.83 -2.37
N PHE A 105 2.97 -1.37 -2.71
CA PHE A 105 3.61 -2.50 -2.06
C PHE A 105 5.10 -2.25 -1.90
N ILE A 106 5.64 -2.66 -0.75
CA ILE A 106 7.06 -2.66 -0.44
C ILE A 106 7.44 -4.11 -0.14
N SER A 107 8.33 -4.67 -0.96
CA SER A 107 8.90 -6.01 -0.73
C SER A 107 10.27 -5.86 -0.09
N VAL A 108 10.47 -6.43 1.09
CA VAL A 108 11.80 -6.50 1.71
C VAL A 108 12.44 -7.81 1.29
N GLU A 109 13.37 -7.74 0.34
CA GLU A 109 13.97 -8.90 -0.31
C GLU A 109 15.50 -8.87 -0.28
N ASP A 110 16.10 -10.05 -0.42
CA ASP A 110 17.53 -10.19 -0.62
C ASP A 110 17.94 -9.69 -2.03
N PRO A 111 19.06 -8.95 -2.16
CA PRO A 111 19.60 -8.49 -3.44
C PRO A 111 19.68 -9.55 -4.55
N SER A 112 19.91 -10.82 -4.21
CA SER A 112 20.00 -11.89 -5.22
C SER A 112 18.73 -12.06 -6.05
N TYR A 113 17.54 -11.77 -5.51
CA TYR A 113 16.26 -11.83 -6.23
C TYR A 113 16.13 -10.72 -7.28
N LEU A 114 16.77 -9.57 -7.06
CA LEU A 114 16.82 -8.48 -8.04
C LEU A 114 17.76 -8.79 -9.21
N GLY A 115 18.64 -9.77 -9.07
CA GLY A 115 19.59 -10.21 -10.08
C GLY A 115 18.98 -10.71 -11.40
N ASP A 116 17.70 -11.08 -11.40
CA ASP A 116 16.96 -11.46 -12.61
C ASP A 116 16.45 -10.23 -13.40
N TYR A 117 16.36 -9.06 -12.75
CA TYR A 117 15.96 -7.78 -13.38
C TYR A 117 17.17 -6.88 -13.65
N VAL A 118 18.11 -6.81 -12.69
CA VAL A 118 19.34 -6.02 -12.77
C VAL A 118 20.52 -6.93 -12.41
N PRO A 119 21.26 -7.48 -13.40
CA PRO A 119 22.29 -8.49 -13.18
C PRO A 119 23.37 -8.10 -12.16
N ASP A 120 23.68 -6.81 -12.03
CA ASP A 120 24.72 -6.29 -11.13
C ASP A 120 24.44 -6.61 -9.65
N PHE A 121 23.17 -6.79 -9.26
CA PHE A 121 22.82 -7.22 -7.90
C PHE A 121 23.35 -8.61 -7.56
N LYS A 122 23.63 -9.47 -8.54
CA LYS A 122 24.27 -10.78 -8.32
C LYS A 122 25.71 -10.63 -7.84
N ALA A 123 26.40 -9.55 -8.22
CA ALA A 123 27.76 -9.29 -7.77
C ALA A 123 27.81 -8.87 -6.30
N LEU A 124 26.73 -8.30 -5.73
CA LEU A 124 26.67 -7.83 -4.34
C LEU A 124 26.54 -8.96 -3.31
N VAL A 125 26.19 -10.18 -3.74
CA VAL A 125 25.91 -11.34 -2.88
C VAL A 125 26.93 -12.48 -3.02
N GLY A 126 28.10 -12.18 -3.59
CA GLY A 126 29.20 -13.14 -3.72
C GLY A 126 29.70 -13.63 -2.35
N PRO A 127 30.10 -14.91 -2.24
CA PRO A 127 30.71 -15.41 -1.01
C PRO A 127 32.06 -14.74 -0.76
N PHE A 128 32.34 -14.42 0.51
CA PHE A 128 33.60 -13.82 0.97
C PHE A 128 33.95 -12.44 0.39
N LEU A 129 32.95 -11.63 0.00
CA LEU A 129 33.17 -10.27 -0.53
C LEU A 129 33.80 -9.29 0.47
N TYR A 130 33.54 -9.47 1.76
CA TYR A 130 33.98 -8.57 2.83
C TYR A 130 34.71 -9.37 3.91
N SER A 131 35.79 -8.80 4.44
CA SER A 131 36.57 -9.43 5.51
C SER A 131 36.06 -9.04 6.91
N ASP A 132 35.37 -7.92 7.02
CA ASP A 132 34.88 -7.35 8.27
C ASP A 132 33.65 -6.46 8.04
N ILE A 133 33.01 -6.04 9.13
CA ILE A 133 31.80 -5.22 9.09
C ILE A 133 32.05 -3.78 8.62
N ASP A 134 33.27 -3.26 8.78
CA ASP A 134 33.62 -1.90 8.36
C ASP A 134 33.73 -1.84 6.82
N GLN A 135 34.30 -2.87 6.21
CA GLN A 135 34.32 -3.04 4.76
C GLN A 135 32.90 -3.17 4.20
N TYR A 136 32.07 -4.01 4.83
CA TYR A 136 30.67 -4.14 4.45
C TYR A 136 29.95 -2.79 4.53
N SER A 137 30.12 -2.08 5.65
CA SER A 137 29.51 -0.77 5.89
C SER A 137 29.92 0.29 4.85
N LYS A 138 31.19 0.28 4.43
CA LYS A 138 31.67 1.18 3.36
C LYS A 138 31.03 0.89 2.02
N VAL A 139 30.80 -0.37 1.69
CA VAL A 139 30.20 -0.76 0.40
C VAL A 139 28.72 -0.39 0.35
N ILE A 140 27.95 -0.66 1.40
CA ILE A 140 26.51 -0.28 1.46
C ILE A 140 26.27 1.24 1.59
N GLN A 141 27.32 2.04 1.75
CA GLN A 141 27.27 3.50 1.77
C GLN A 141 27.90 4.14 0.52
N SER A 142 28.40 3.33 -0.41
CA SER A 142 29.01 3.80 -1.64
C SER A 142 27.97 3.98 -2.74
N ASP A 143 28.31 4.73 -3.80
CA ASP A 143 27.41 4.93 -4.95
C ASP A 143 27.08 3.63 -5.74
N LEU A 144 27.68 2.49 -5.36
CA LEU A 144 27.40 1.18 -5.96
C LEU A 144 26.13 0.51 -5.41
N VAL A 145 25.67 0.91 -4.22
CA VAL A 145 24.52 0.32 -3.49
C VAL A 145 23.56 1.41 -3.06
#